data_AF-A0A6I2G0E7-F1
#
_entry.id   AF-A0A6I2G0E7-F1
#
_cell.length_a   1.000
_cell.length_b   1.000
_cell.length_c   1.000
_cell.angle_alpha   90.00
_cell.angle_beta   90.00
_cell.angle_gamma   90.00
#
_symmetry.space_group_name_H-M   'P 1'
#
loop_
_entity.id
_entity.type
_entity.pdbx_description
1 polymer ?
#
loop_
_entity_poly.entity_id
_entity_poly.type
_entity_poly.pdbx_seq_one_letter_code
_entity_poly.pdbx_strand_id
1 'polypeptide(L)'
;MEQQPAPPCGVTLPLAYGYLRLELLGDETALWEGRLASAARELGFELAAIFREYAPDATVPPAYLDLLDECRRARAHLVMTAAGHLSGMRVPRTCLLGLLAVRAGAQVCEVSP
;
A
#
# COMPACT_ATOMS: atom_id res chain seq x y z
N MET A 1 3.20 41.60 -23.52
CA MET A 1 3.74 41.14 -22.21
C MET A 1 2.59 40.50 -21.47
N GLU A 2 2.43 39.20 -21.56
CA GLU A 2 1.73 38.41 -20.53
C GLU A 2 2.50 37.09 -20.44
N GLN A 3 3.42 37.01 -19.48
CA GLN A 3 4.06 35.76 -19.12
C GLN A 3 3.03 34.97 -18.31
N GLN A 4 2.61 33.83 -18.84
CA GLN A 4 1.85 32.83 -18.10
C GLN A 4 2.67 32.42 -16.87
N PRO A 5 2.14 32.48 -15.64
CA PRO A 5 2.89 32.05 -14.47
C PRO A 5 3.16 30.54 -14.55
N ALA A 6 4.40 30.14 -14.25
CA ALA A 6 4.77 28.74 -14.09
C ALA A 6 3.89 28.09 -13.00
N PRO A 7 3.50 26.80 -13.15
CA PRO A 7 2.74 26.10 -12.11
C PRO A 7 3.53 26.13 -10.79
N PRO A 8 2.84 26.26 -9.63
CA PRO A 8 3.52 26.30 -8.34
C PRO A 8 4.35 25.03 -8.15
N CYS A 9 5.61 25.24 -7.80
CA CYS A 9 6.57 24.19 -7.53
C CYS A 9 6.09 23.35 -6.33
N GLY A 10 5.67 22.11 -6.59
CA GLY A 10 5.64 21.00 -5.64
C GLY A 10 4.43 20.92 -4.70
N VAL A 11 3.29 20.42 -5.18
CA VAL A 11 2.37 19.69 -4.29
C VAL A 11 2.97 18.32 -4.00
N THR A 12 3.45 18.12 -2.77
CA THR A 12 3.84 16.78 -2.30
C THR A 12 2.56 15.99 -2.08
N LEU A 13 2.38 14.92 -2.84
CA LEU A 13 1.24 14.03 -2.65
C LEU A 13 1.40 13.28 -1.33
N PRO A 14 0.29 12.99 -0.61
CA PRO A 14 0.36 12.08 0.52
C PRO A 14 0.88 10.71 0.07
N LEU A 15 1.67 10.08 0.94
CA LEU A 15 2.26 8.78 0.64
C LEU A 15 1.24 7.64 0.84
N ALA A 16 1.29 6.70 -0.10
CA ALA A 16 0.72 5.38 0.00
C ALA A 16 1.82 4.32 -0.07
N TYR A 17 1.58 3.16 0.54
CA TYR A 17 2.42 1.97 0.38
C TYR A 17 1.61 0.80 -0.16
N GLY A 18 2.26 -0.09 -0.90
CA GLY A 18 1.65 -1.30 -1.43
C GLY A 18 1.94 -2.51 -0.56
N TYR A 19 1.03 -3.48 -0.53
CA TYR A 19 1.25 -4.82 0.02
C TYR A 19 0.79 -5.88 -0.97
N LEU A 20 1.64 -6.82 -1.32
CA LEU A 20 1.33 -7.93 -2.22
C LEU A 20 1.82 -9.26 -1.65
N ARG A 21 1.01 -10.31 -1.78
CA ARG A 21 1.38 -11.69 -1.47
C ARG A 21 1.67 -12.41 -2.76
N LEU A 22 2.92 -12.80 -2.94
CA LEU A 22 3.38 -13.29 -4.25
C LEU A 22 2.78 -14.64 -4.60
N GLU A 23 2.46 -15.47 -3.61
CA GLU A 23 1.80 -16.76 -3.83
C GLU A 23 0.37 -16.64 -4.39
N LEU A 24 -0.27 -15.48 -4.26
CA LEU A 24 -1.61 -15.23 -4.82
C LEU A 24 -1.57 -14.68 -6.24
N LEU A 25 -0.41 -14.20 -6.71
CA LEU A 25 -0.28 -13.50 -7.99
C LEU A 25 0.32 -14.37 -9.10
N GLY A 26 1.06 -15.42 -8.76
CA GLY A 26 1.87 -16.14 -9.74
C GLY A 26 2.80 -15.19 -10.50
N ASP A 27 2.76 -15.25 -11.84
CA ASP A 27 3.61 -14.43 -12.71
C ASP A 27 3.07 -13.00 -12.94
N GLU A 28 1.92 -12.63 -12.36
CA GLU A 28 1.27 -11.33 -12.58
C GLU A 28 1.79 -10.22 -11.65
N THR A 29 2.91 -10.44 -10.96
CA THR A 29 3.43 -9.49 -9.96
C THR A 29 3.62 -8.09 -10.55
N ALA A 30 4.30 -7.95 -11.69
CA ALA A 30 4.53 -6.65 -12.32
C ALA A 30 3.24 -5.95 -12.78
N LEU A 31 2.24 -6.72 -13.21
CA LEU A 31 0.92 -6.18 -13.58
C LEU A 31 0.25 -5.55 -12.36
N TRP A 32 0.26 -6.25 -11.22
CA TRP A 32 -0.34 -5.76 -9.98
C TRP A 32 0.39 -4.56 -9.40
N GLU A 33 1.72 -4.52 -9.47
CA GLU A 33 2.48 -3.34 -9.07
C GLU A 33 2.08 -2.09 -9.87
N GLY A 34 1.94 -2.23 -11.20
CA GLY A 34 1.46 -1.16 -12.07
C GLY A 34 0.02 -0.74 -11.76
N ARG A 35 -0.85 -1.69 -11.41
CA ARG A 35 -2.23 -1.42 -10.99
C ARG A 35 -2.29 -0.64 -9.67
N LEU A 36 -1.52 -1.05 -8.65
CA LEU A 36 -1.47 -0.31 -7.39
C LEU A 36 -0.94 1.11 -7.62
N ALA A 37 0.10 1.29 -8.44
CA ALA A 37 0.64 2.61 -8.75
C ALA A 37 -0.38 3.49 -9.49
N SER A 38 -1.13 2.91 -10.43
CA SER A 38 -2.17 3.64 -11.16
C SER A 38 -3.32 4.06 -10.23
N ALA A 39 -3.79 3.15 -9.38
CA ALA A 39 -4.85 3.42 -8.42
C ALA A 39 -4.42 4.48 -7.38
N ALA A 40 -3.16 4.43 -6.89
CA ALA A 40 -2.63 5.45 -6.00
C ALA A 40 -2.71 6.85 -6.63
N ARG A 41 -2.26 6.96 -7.88
CA ARG A 41 -2.26 8.22 -8.64
C ARG A 41 -3.68 8.74 -8.87
N GLU A 42 -4.63 7.86 -9.19
CA GLU A 42 -6.04 8.23 -9.36
C GLU A 42 -6.67 8.76 -8.06
N LEU A 43 -6.21 8.26 -6.90
CA LEU A 43 -6.63 8.73 -5.59
C LEU A 43 -5.85 9.96 -5.09
N GLY A 44 -4.88 10.45 -5.86
CA GLY A 44 -4.05 11.61 -5.47
C GLY A 44 -2.95 11.28 -4.45
N PHE A 45 -2.46 10.03 -4.45
CA PHE A 45 -1.35 9.57 -3.63
C PHE A 45 -0.11 9.26 -4.47
N GLU A 46 1.06 9.36 -3.84
CA GLU A 46 2.30 8.81 -4.37
C GLU A 46 2.56 7.43 -3.75
N LEU A 47 2.65 6.39 -4.60
CA LEU A 47 2.99 5.04 -4.14
C LEU A 47 4.49 4.94 -3.91
N ALA A 48 4.92 5.02 -2.65
CA ALA A 48 6.33 5.14 -2.30
C ALA A 48 7.10 3.82 -2.42
N ALA A 49 6.49 2.71 -2.01
CA ALA A 49 7.09 1.37 -2.11
C ALA A 49 6.01 0.29 -2.06
N ILE A 50 6.36 -0.91 -2.50
CA ILE A 50 5.49 -2.10 -2.43
C ILE A 50 6.22 -3.18 -1.63
N PHE A 51 5.60 -3.58 -0.52
CA PHE A 51 6.05 -4.66 0.35
C PHE A 51 5.53 -5.99 -0.21
N ARG A 52 6.45 -6.91 -0.48
CA ARG A 52 6.17 -8.19 -1.10
C ARG A 52 6.35 -9.28 -0.06
N GLU A 53 5.27 -9.97 0.23
CA GLU A 53 5.25 -11.09 1.16
C GLU A 53 5.46 -12.41 0.40
N TYR A 54 6.35 -13.23 0.93
CA TYR A 54 6.61 -14.58 0.44
C TYR A 54 6.07 -15.57 1.48
N ALA A 55 5.02 -16.31 1.13
CA ALA A 55 4.51 -17.46 1.89
C ALA A 55 4.46 -17.25 3.43
N PRO A 56 3.38 -16.62 3.95
CA PRO A 56 3.31 -16.22 5.35
C PRO A 56 3.07 -17.42 6.30
N ASP A 57 4.12 -18.17 6.62
CA ASP A 57 4.06 -19.23 7.64
C ASP A 57 4.10 -18.67 9.07
N ALA A 58 4.51 -17.42 9.23
CA ALA A 58 4.52 -16.71 10.49
C ALA A 58 3.11 -16.30 10.94
N THR A 59 2.89 -16.16 12.26
CA THR A 59 1.62 -15.69 12.82
C THR A 59 1.24 -14.32 12.26
N VAL A 60 2.16 -13.36 12.27
CA VAL A 60 2.03 -12.10 11.54
C VAL A 60 3.08 -12.10 10.43
N PRO A 61 2.72 -11.79 9.17
CA PRO A 61 3.67 -11.81 8.06
C PRO A 61 4.81 -10.77 8.23
N PRO A 62 6.07 -11.11 7.96
CA PRO A 62 7.20 -10.18 8.14
C PRO A 62 7.11 -8.92 7.28
N ALA A 63 6.79 -9.03 5.98
CA ALA A 63 6.69 -7.86 5.11
C ALA A 63 5.52 -6.95 5.51
N TYR A 64 4.49 -7.52 6.16
CA TYR A 64 3.42 -6.75 6.75
C TYR A 64 3.88 -5.94 7.97
N LEU A 65 4.77 -6.48 8.81
CA LEU A 65 5.35 -5.75 9.94
C LEU A 65 6.27 -4.62 9.45
N ASP A 66 7.09 -4.88 8.44
CA ASP A 66 7.95 -3.86 7.83
C ASP A 66 7.11 -2.71 7.23
N LEU A 67 6.02 -3.05 6.54
CA LEU A 67 5.04 -2.09 6.05
C LEU A 67 4.45 -1.24 7.19
N LEU A 68 4.07 -1.87 8.30
CA LEU A 68 3.49 -1.19 9.44
C LEU A 68 4.46 -0.17 10.05
N ASP A 69 5.71 -0.59 10.25
CA ASP A 69 6.77 0.27 10.77
C ASP A 69 7.07 1.43 9.83
N GLU A 70 7.09 1.16 8.52
CA GLU A 70 7.33 2.16 7.51
C GLU A 70 6.17 3.16 7.40
N CYS A 71 4.92 2.70 7.45
CA CYS A 71 3.74 3.57 7.48
C CYS A 71 3.80 4.52 8.68
N ARG A 72 4.20 4.00 9.85
CA ARG A 72 4.37 4.80 11.07
C ARG A 72 5.51 5.82 10.93
N ARG A 73 6.65 5.42 10.35
CA ARG A 73 7.83 6.27 10.16
C ARG A 73 7.55 7.41 9.17
N ALA A 74 6.96 7.09 8.04
CA ALA A 74 6.69 8.02 6.95
C ALA A 74 5.36 8.77 7.08
N ARG A 75 4.54 8.42 8.09
CA ARG A 75 3.17 8.93 8.28
C ARG A 75 2.33 8.73 7.02
N ALA A 76 2.43 7.54 6.41
CA ALA A 76 1.59 7.19 5.27
C ALA A 76 0.16 6.98 5.72
N HIS A 77 -0.79 7.47 4.92
CA HIS A 77 -2.21 7.45 5.29
C HIS A 77 -2.96 6.30 4.61
N LEU A 78 -2.35 5.69 3.59
CA LEU A 78 -2.98 4.68 2.76
C LEU A 78 -2.05 3.49 2.53
N VAL A 79 -2.60 2.30 2.70
CA VAL A 79 -2.03 1.04 2.23
C VAL A 79 -2.91 0.50 1.13
N MET A 80 -2.31 0.23 -0.03
CA MET A 80 -2.99 -0.34 -1.18
C MET A 80 -2.62 -1.81 -1.33
N THR A 81 -3.59 -2.65 -1.63
CA THR A 81 -3.36 -4.08 -1.82
C THR A 81 -4.38 -4.65 -2.79
N ALA A 82 -4.11 -5.79 -3.40
CA ALA A 82 -5.12 -6.47 -4.21
C ALA A 82 -6.20 -7.09 -3.31
N ALA A 83 -7.44 -7.13 -3.81
CA ALA A 83 -8.57 -7.69 -3.07
C ALA A 83 -8.26 -9.10 -2.54
N GLY A 84 -8.58 -9.35 -1.27
CA GLY A 84 -8.36 -10.65 -0.62
C GLY A 84 -6.94 -10.89 -0.09
N HIS A 85 -5.95 -10.04 -0.38
CA HIS A 85 -4.57 -10.25 0.08
C HIS A 85 -4.40 -10.27 1.60
N LEU A 86 -5.23 -9.53 2.35
CA LEU A 86 -5.24 -9.56 3.82
C LEU A 86 -6.13 -10.67 4.41
N SER A 87 -6.63 -11.59 3.59
CA SER A 87 -7.50 -12.70 3.99
C SER A 87 -6.75 -14.04 3.98
N GLY A 88 -7.32 -15.05 4.67
CA GLY A 88 -6.76 -16.41 4.67
C GLY A 88 -5.40 -16.54 5.39
N MET A 89 -5.00 -15.53 6.15
CA MET A 89 -3.83 -15.61 7.03
C MET A 89 -4.21 -16.22 8.39
N ARG A 90 -3.19 -16.63 9.16
CA ARG A 90 -3.36 -17.11 10.55
C ARG A 90 -3.97 -16.04 11.45
N VAL A 91 -3.59 -14.78 11.26
CA VAL A 91 -4.19 -13.63 11.95
C VAL A 91 -5.43 -13.16 11.19
N PRO A 92 -6.57 -12.94 11.87
CA PRO A 92 -7.77 -12.45 11.22
C PRO A 92 -7.54 -11.12 10.50
N ARG A 93 -8.18 -10.95 9.33
CA ARG A 93 -8.14 -9.71 8.54
C ARG A 93 -8.44 -8.48 9.40
N THR A 94 -9.42 -8.56 10.28
CA THR A 94 -9.81 -7.46 11.18
C THR A 94 -8.70 -7.04 12.14
N CYS A 95 -7.88 -7.98 12.62
CA CYS A 95 -6.71 -7.66 13.45
C CYS A 95 -5.63 -6.95 12.64
N LEU A 96 -5.37 -7.36 11.39
CA LEU A 96 -4.44 -6.67 10.50
C LEU A 96 -4.92 -5.24 10.24
N LEU A 97 -6.16 -5.06 9.79
CA LEU A 97 -6.73 -3.72 9.58
C LEU A 97 -6.63 -2.84 10.84
N GLY A 98 -6.91 -3.41 12.01
CA GLY A 98 -6.76 -2.73 13.29
C GLY A 98 -5.32 -2.31 13.59
N LEU A 99 -4.30 -3.12 13.25
CA LEU A 99 -2.90 -2.75 13.46
C LEU A 99 -2.51 -1.54 12.62
N LEU A 100 -2.82 -1.53 11.32
CA LEU A 100 -2.54 -0.38 10.45
C LEU A 100 -3.26 0.89 10.92
N ALA A 101 -4.55 0.78 11.26
CA ALA A 101 -5.33 1.92 11.70
C ALA A 101 -4.82 2.48 13.05
N VAL A 102 -4.59 1.62 14.04
CA VAL A 102 -4.25 2.04 15.41
C VAL A 102 -2.77 2.39 15.57
N ARG A 103 -1.86 1.67 14.91
CA ARG A 103 -0.41 1.84 15.11
C ARG A 103 0.24 2.75 14.08
N ALA A 104 -0.33 2.87 12.89
CA ALA A 104 0.21 3.72 11.82
C ALA A 104 -0.75 4.82 11.34
N GLY A 105 -2.03 4.79 11.74
CA GLY A 105 -3.02 5.74 11.23
C GLY A 105 -3.36 5.53 9.74
N ALA A 106 -3.02 4.37 9.19
CA ALA A 106 -3.18 4.07 7.77
C ALA A 106 -4.50 3.33 7.50
N GLN A 107 -5.21 3.72 6.45
CA GLN A 107 -6.38 3.03 5.92
C GLN A 107 -5.97 2.04 4.83
N VAL A 108 -6.77 0.99 4.60
CA VAL A 108 -6.52 0.03 3.53
C VAL A 108 -7.48 0.27 2.36
N CYS A 109 -6.94 0.33 1.15
CA CYS A 109 -7.68 0.32 -0.10
C CYS A 109 -7.39 -1.00 -0.85
N GLU A 110 -8.44 -1.78 -1.09
CA GLU A 110 -8.35 -3.00 -1.89
C GLU A 110 -8.66 -2.68 -3.36
N VAL A 111 -7.70 -3.00 -4.24
CA VAL A 111 -7.80 -2.83 -5.69
C VAL A 111 -8.33 -4.14 -6.29
N SER A 112 -9.41 -4.05 -7.04
CA SER A 112 -10.00 -5.19 -7.74
C SER A 112 -9.33 -5.40 -9.12
N PRO A 113 -9.46 -6.61 -9.71
CA PRO A 113 -8.86 -6.90 -11.01
C PRO A 113 -9.39 -6.10 -12.19
#